data_AF-A0A3F2S3L1-F1
#
_entry.id   AF-A0A3F2S3L1-F1
#
_cell.length_a   1.000
_cell.length_b   1.000
_cell.length_c   1.000
_cell.angle_alpha   90.00
_cell.angle_beta   90.00
_cell.angle_gamma   90.00
#
_symmetry.space_group_name_H-M   'P 1'
#
loop_
_entity.id
_entity.type
_entity.pdbx_description
1 polymer ?
#
loop_
_entity_poly.entity_id
_entity_poly.type
_entity_poly.pdbx_seq_one_letter_code
_entity_poly.pdbx_strand_id
1 'polypeptide(L)'
;MKFYNIGQLSDVFDYITNTLVPTVFVTQDQNGVDLPIEDWARIALFNKALGGVLIEVYSKSTTECPADGSLYKLYPTCHEYQGLDSEYNSYLLDFSVDPNDTLASLAEWKTKNWIDASTGEVLISVVTYNGELEGYVVTKLTLEFHLGGFITPKASFTPTISIPDFQDSLWSLSDSTSPGSGSTDDALTKKGLNTAINTLWDIAYYTAALRVIGAVVIALIGLQILDRFHFHPQLNILTRTVANALRQFRSFFVVFFVIFSSFTIIGCMIFGDRAKEFSSLDNAMASCINVLFNAFDFDSIKDLRFSVAFYWIYMIVVSLVLMNMMLAIVLDAYEQVSSDSYKLEVSVSLSSRIQTICWDLLFELQFLYPDQDIAVSRGKIRSRLLEMVLKEKMKDTSIESLTPQTLRNLFPKTDIRDEEIVATLHFIEHGIAVQKVLTANETQLNEK
;
A
#
# COMPACT_ATOMS: atom_id res chain seq x y z
N MET A 1 -30.92 -8.91 -6.21
CA MET A 1 -29.81 -9.67 -6.87
C MET A 1 -28.48 -9.16 -6.31
N LYS A 2 -27.43 -9.97 -6.15
CA LYS A 2 -26.12 -9.46 -5.69
C LYS A 2 -25.30 -8.92 -6.87
N PHE A 3 -24.53 -7.86 -6.64
CA PHE A 3 -23.68 -7.24 -7.68
C PHE A 3 -22.72 -8.24 -8.33
N TYR A 4 -22.02 -9.04 -7.53
CA TYR A 4 -21.07 -10.04 -8.03
C TYR A 4 -21.71 -11.25 -8.76
N ASN A 5 -23.04 -11.33 -8.80
CA ASN A 5 -23.77 -12.39 -9.49
C ASN A 5 -24.25 -11.96 -10.89
N ILE A 6 -23.96 -10.74 -11.32
CA ILE A 6 -24.31 -10.24 -12.66
C ILE A 6 -23.47 -10.99 -13.69
N GLY A 7 -24.11 -11.74 -14.59
CA GLY A 7 -23.43 -12.51 -15.64
C GLY A 7 -23.89 -12.19 -17.07
N GLN A 8 -25.08 -11.60 -17.22
CA GLN A 8 -25.70 -11.27 -18.51
C GLN A 8 -26.36 -9.89 -18.49
N LEU A 9 -26.73 -9.38 -19.67
CA LEU A 9 -27.27 -8.02 -19.81
C LEU A 9 -28.57 -7.79 -19.03
N SER A 10 -29.48 -8.78 -18.95
CA SER A 10 -30.74 -8.65 -18.18
C SER A 10 -30.48 -8.43 -16.70
N ASP A 11 -29.47 -9.09 -16.16
CA ASP A 11 -29.10 -9.01 -14.75
C ASP A 11 -28.67 -7.60 -14.34
N VAL A 12 -28.08 -6.85 -15.27
CA VAL A 12 -27.69 -5.45 -15.05
C VAL A 12 -28.93 -4.60 -14.75
N PHE A 13 -29.97 -4.74 -15.55
CA PHE A 13 -31.23 -4.02 -15.32
C PHE A 13 -31.90 -4.47 -14.03
N ASP A 14 -31.96 -5.77 -13.77
CA ASP A 14 -32.54 -6.31 -12.54
C ASP A 14 -31.79 -5.84 -11.29
N TYR A 15 -30.47 -5.73 -11.36
CA TYR A 15 -29.65 -5.18 -10.28
C TYR A 15 -29.91 -3.69 -10.06
N ILE A 16 -29.89 -2.87 -11.11
CA ILE A 16 -30.09 -1.42 -10.98
C ILE A 16 -31.48 -1.13 -10.40
N THR A 17 -32.52 -1.73 -10.98
CA THR A 17 -33.92 -1.49 -10.60
C THR A 17 -34.27 -2.07 -9.23
N ASN A 18 -33.91 -3.34 -8.97
CA ASN A 18 -34.40 -4.04 -7.78
C ASN A 18 -33.40 -4.05 -6.62
N THR A 19 -32.19 -3.54 -6.79
CA THR A 19 -31.16 -3.59 -5.73
C THR A 19 -30.47 -2.24 -5.56
N LEU A 20 -29.90 -1.65 -6.61
CA LEU A 20 -29.19 -0.38 -6.48
C LEU A 20 -30.12 0.74 -6.06
N VAL A 21 -31.18 1.02 -6.82
CA VAL A 21 -32.11 2.13 -6.55
C VAL A 21 -32.69 2.05 -5.14
N PRO A 22 -33.29 0.93 -4.68
CA PRO A 22 -33.81 0.84 -3.31
C PRO A 22 -32.74 1.00 -2.21
N THR A 23 -31.47 0.70 -2.51
CA THR A 23 -30.37 0.82 -1.54
C THR A 23 -29.85 2.25 -1.42
N VAL A 24 -29.88 3.02 -2.51
CA VAL A 24 -29.30 4.37 -2.56
C VAL A 24 -30.35 5.48 -2.53
N PHE A 25 -31.60 5.20 -2.87
CA PHE A 25 -32.76 6.10 -2.78
C PHE A 25 -33.66 5.71 -1.61
N VAL A 26 -33.10 5.71 -0.40
CA VAL A 26 -33.86 5.39 0.81
C VAL A 26 -34.81 6.54 1.14
N THR A 27 -36.11 6.27 1.12
CA THR A 27 -37.18 7.23 1.46
C THR A 27 -37.92 6.88 2.74
N GLN A 28 -37.71 5.69 3.29
CA GLN A 28 -38.35 5.21 4.51
C GLN A 28 -37.31 4.72 5.51
N ASP A 29 -37.60 4.91 6.80
CA ASP A 29 -36.80 4.33 7.87
C ASP A 29 -37.03 2.80 8.00
N GLN A 30 -36.29 2.17 8.90
CA GLN A 30 -36.42 0.74 9.22
C GLN A 30 -37.81 0.33 9.76
N ASN A 31 -38.65 1.29 10.15
CA ASN A 31 -40.01 1.08 10.66
C ASN A 31 -41.08 1.39 9.59
N GLY A 32 -40.69 1.77 8.38
CA GLY A 32 -41.60 2.13 7.29
C GLY A 32 -42.18 3.55 7.41
N VAL A 33 -41.54 4.43 8.18
CA VAL A 33 -41.90 5.86 8.29
C VAL A 33 -41.18 6.65 7.19
N ASP A 34 -41.93 7.46 6.45
CA ASP A 34 -41.36 8.33 5.41
C ASP A 34 -40.37 9.35 6.01
N LEU A 35 -39.18 9.42 5.41
CA LEU A 35 -38.11 10.32 5.78
C LEU A 35 -38.33 11.70 5.13
N PRO A 36 -37.93 12.79 5.81
CA PRO A 36 -37.91 14.11 5.19
C PRO A 36 -36.90 14.13 4.03
N ILE A 37 -37.12 15.01 3.04
CA ILE A 37 -36.32 15.10 1.81
C ILE A 37 -34.81 15.30 2.12
N GLU A 38 -34.50 16.04 3.18
CA GLU A 38 -33.13 16.26 3.66
C GLU A 38 -32.42 14.97 4.13
N ASP A 39 -33.17 13.93 4.48
CA ASP A 39 -32.66 12.63 4.92
C ASP A 39 -32.75 11.54 3.84
N TRP A 40 -33.23 11.89 2.64
CA TRP A 40 -33.20 10.96 1.50
C TRP A 40 -31.77 10.55 1.15
N ALA A 41 -31.62 9.40 0.51
CA ALA A 41 -30.31 8.91 0.08
C ALA A 41 -29.27 8.72 1.22
N ARG A 42 -29.75 8.44 2.44
CA ARG A 42 -28.91 7.87 3.51
C ARG A 42 -28.66 6.40 3.22
N ILE A 43 -27.38 6.06 3.04
CA ILE A 43 -26.91 4.69 2.82
C ILE A 43 -26.40 4.14 4.15
N ALA A 44 -26.98 3.02 4.57
CA ALA A 44 -26.81 2.48 5.91
C ALA A 44 -27.20 3.52 6.98
N LEU A 45 -26.45 3.61 8.09
CA LEU A 45 -26.83 4.45 9.23
C LEU A 45 -26.35 5.91 9.13
N PHE A 46 -25.12 6.14 8.64
CA PHE A 46 -24.43 7.44 8.79
C PHE A 46 -23.93 8.05 7.48
N ASN A 47 -24.03 7.34 6.35
CA ASN A 47 -23.46 7.82 5.09
C ASN A 47 -24.54 8.51 4.28
N LYS A 48 -24.32 9.77 3.90
CA LYS A 48 -25.20 10.52 3.01
C LYS A 48 -24.63 10.44 1.59
N ALA A 49 -25.42 9.98 0.62
CA ALA A 49 -25.05 10.05 -0.77
C ALA A 49 -25.21 11.48 -1.31
N LEU A 50 -24.28 11.94 -2.14
CA LEU A 50 -24.21 13.32 -2.62
C LEU A 50 -24.51 13.42 -4.13
N GLY A 51 -25.35 14.37 -4.51
CA GLY A 51 -25.73 14.66 -5.90
C GLY A 51 -26.61 13.58 -6.53
N GLY A 52 -26.01 12.45 -6.90
CA GLY A 52 -26.72 11.37 -7.57
C GLY A 52 -25.85 10.15 -7.83
N VAL A 53 -26.43 9.17 -8.51
CA VAL A 53 -25.70 8.04 -9.09
C VAL A 53 -25.32 8.40 -10.52
N LEU A 54 -24.02 8.51 -10.80
CA LEU A 54 -23.51 8.72 -12.15
C LEU A 54 -23.26 7.36 -12.80
N ILE A 55 -23.83 7.15 -14.00
CA ILE A 55 -23.61 5.95 -14.81
C ILE A 55 -22.97 6.35 -16.13
N GLU A 56 -21.76 5.88 -16.37
CA GLU A 56 -21.01 6.12 -17.60
C GLU A 56 -20.98 4.82 -18.41
N VAL A 57 -21.38 4.89 -19.67
CA VAL A 57 -21.44 3.74 -20.57
C VAL A 57 -20.45 3.97 -21.70
N TYR A 58 -19.40 3.15 -21.72
CA TYR A 58 -18.39 3.14 -22.77
C TYR A 58 -18.80 2.15 -23.86
N SER A 59 -18.93 2.65 -25.08
CA SER A 59 -19.29 1.84 -26.24
C SER A 59 -18.05 1.37 -27.02
N LYS A 60 -18.14 0.20 -27.64
CA LYS A 60 -17.16 -0.32 -28.59
C LYS A 60 -17.59 0.08 -30.00
N SER A 61 -16.61 0.47 -30.80
CA SER A 61 -16.84 0.77 -32.21
C SER A 61 -17.36 -0.49 -32.94
N THR A 62 -18.42 -0.33 -33.72
CA THR A 62 -18.95 -1.43 -34.53
C THR A 62 -18.14 -1.53 -35.82
N THR A 63 -17.56 -2.69 -36.09
CA THR A 63 -16.75 -2.98 -37.27
C THR A 63 -17.28 -4.22 -37.98
N GLU A 64 -16.98 -4.38 -39.26
CA GLU A 64 -17.29 -5.64 -39.96
C GLU A 64 -16.37 -6.74 -39.41
N CYS A 65 -16.94 -7.88 -38.96
CA CYS A 65 -16.08 -8.99 -38.56
C CYS A 65 -15.19 -9.43 -39.74
N PRO A 66 -13.97 -9.94 -39.50
CA PRO A 66 -13.15 -10.49 -40.56
C PRO A 66 -13.91 -11.57 -41.34
N ALA A 67 -14.11 -11.34 -42.64
CA ALA A 67 -14.85 -12.24 -43.51
C ALA A 67 -14.00 -13.45 -43.90
N ASP A 68 -13.80 -14.39 -42.97
CA ASP A 68 -13.20 -15.69 -43.28
C ASP A 68 -14.23 -16.82 -43.08
N GLY A 69 -14.52 -17.53 -44.17
CA GLY A 69 -15.42 -18.68 -44.18
C GLY A 69 -16.92 -18.39 -44.10
N SER A 70 -17.71 -19.46 -44.00
CA SER A 70 -19.18 -19.41 -44.04
C SER A 70 -19.83 -18.95 -42.74
N LEU A 71 -19.10 -18.98 -41.61
CA LEU A 71 -19.61 -18.61 -40.28
C LEU A 71 -19.78 -17.10 -40.12
N TYR A 72 -19.08 -16.27 -40.90
CA TYR A 72 -19.27 -14.81 -40.92
C TYR A 72 -20.71 -14.39 -41.30
N LYS A 73 -21.43 -15.23 -42.06
CA LYS A 73 -22.86 -14.97 -42.36
C LYS A 73 -23.76 -15.00 -41.13
N LEU A 74 -23.32 -15.63 -40.04
CA LEU A 74 -24.03 -15.64 -38.76
C LEU A 74 -23.69 -14.40 -37.90
N TYR A 75 -22.51 -13.81 -38.11
CA TYR A 75 -22.00 -12.68 -37.34
C TYR A 75 -21.35 -11.64 -38.28
N PRO A 76 -22.17 -10.82 -38.98
CA PRO A 76 -21.66 -9.83 -39.93
C PRO A 76 -20.96 -8.65 -39.23
N THR A 77 -21.37 -8.35 -37.99
CA THR A 77 -20.92 -7.19 -37.20
C THR A 77 -20.13 -7.65 -35.97
N CYS A 78 -18.95 -7.07 -35.78
CA CYS A 78 -18.06 -7.22 -34.64
C CYS A 78 -17.91 -5.89 -33.91
N HIS A 79 -17.29 -5.93 -32.74
CA HIS A 79 -17.08 -4.76 -31.91
C HIS A 79 -15.60 -4.68 -31.53
N GLU A 80 -14.92 -3.61 -31.93
CA GLU A 80 -13.50 -3.40 -31.70
C GLU A 80 -13.26 -2.33 -30.62
N TYR A 81 -12.26 -2.59 -29.77
CA TYR A 81 -11.83 -1.70 -28.71
C TYR A 81 -10.88 -0.64 -29.30
N GLN A 82 -11.42 0.48 -29.78
CA GLN A 82 -10.57 1.62 -30.11
C GLN A 82 -10.13 2.31 -28.81
N GLY A 83 -8.82 2.54 -28.68
CA GLY A 83 -8.19 2.98 -27.44
C GLY A 83 -8.76 4.27 -26.85
N LEU A 84 -9.14 4.20 -25.57
CA LEU A 84 -9.15 5.18 -24.47
C LEU A 84 -9.65 6.63 -24.64
N ASP A 85 -9.82 7.17 -25.84
CA ASP A 85 -10.58 8.42 -26.05
C ASP A 85 -12.06 8.09 -26.35
N SER A 86 -12.58 7.12 -25.59
CA SER A 86 -13.81 6.40 -25.88
C SER A 86 -15.03 7.28 -25.64
N GLU A 87 -15.75 7.55 -26.72
CA GLU A 87 -17.08 8.13 -26.73
C GLU A 87 -17.96 7.40 -25.70
N TYR A 88 -18.33 8.11 -24.63
CA TYR A 88 -19.12 7.59 -23.54
C TYR A 88 -20.39 8.41 -23.37
N ASN A 89 -21.47 7.72 -23.05
CA ASN A 89 -22.73 8.34 -22.65
C ASN A 89 -22.80 8.37 -21.13
N SER A 90 -23.17 9.52 -20.56
CA SER A 90 -23.37 9.67 -19.12
C SER A 90 -24.84 9.85 -18.77
N TYR A 91 -25.27 9.14 -17.74
CA TYR A 91 -26.63 9.12 -17.21
C TYR A 91 -26.57 9.45 -15.72
N LEU A 92 -27.48 10.28 -15.24
CA LEU A 92 -27.53 10.70 -13.83
C LEU A 92 -28.87 10.32 -13.23
N LEU A 93 -28.83 9.60 -12.11
CA LEU A 93 -29.99 9.43 -11.23
C LEU A 93 -29.83 10.43 -10.07
N ASP A 94 -30.59 11.52 -10.10
CA ASP A 94 -30.51 12.61 -9.12
C ASP A 94 -31.24 12.24 -7.82
N PHE A 95 -30.56 12.34 -6.67
CA PHE A 95 -31.15 12.03 -5.37
C PHE A 95 -32.25 13.01 -4.93
N SER A 96 -32.40 14.14 -5.61
CA SER A 96 -33.45 15.13 -5.36
C SER A 96 -34.82 14.72 -5.93
N VAL A 97 -34.85 13.67 -6.76
CA VAL A 97 -36.05 13.18 -7.46
C VAL A 97 -36.66 11.99 -6.72
N ASP A 98 -37.98 11.83 -6.80
CA ASP A 98 -38.68 10.70 -6.19
C ASP A 98 -38.17 9.35 -6.75
N PRO A 99 -38.05 8.29 -5.93
CA PRO A 99 -37.61 6.99 -6.41
C PRO A 99 -38.48 6.43 -7.55
N ASN A 100 -39.79 6.72 -7.58
CA ASN A 100 -40.68 6.24 -8.65
C ASN A 100 -40.39 6.95 -9.97
N ASP A 101 -40.08 8.24 -9.94
CA ASP A 101 -39.68 9.01 -11.12
C ASP A 101 -38.29 8.56 -11.64
N THR A 102 -37.41 8.18 -10.72
CA THR A 102 -36.11 7.56 -11.03
C THR A 102 -36.31 6.21 -11.75
N LEU A 103 -37.24 5.39 -11.26
CA LEU A 103 -37.60 4.11 -11.89
C LEU A 103 -38.25 4.31 -13.27
N ALA A 104 -39.07 5.36 -13.44
CA ALA A 104 -39.64 5.72 -14.73
C ALA A 104 -38.57 6.15 -15.74
N SER A 105 -37.58 6.94 -15.29
CA SER A 105 -36.43 7.35 -16.10
C SER A 105 -35.60 6.14 -16.56
N LEU A 106 -35.35 5.17 -15.67
CA LEU A 106 -34.68 3.91 -16.01
C LEU A 106 -35.46 3.08 -17.04
N ALA A 107 -36.79 3.05 -16.92
CA ALA A 107 -37.64 2.38 -17.91
C ALA A 107 -37.55 3.07 -19.28
N GLU A 108 -37.52 4.41 -19.33
CA GLU A 108 -37.31 5.17 -20.56
C GLU A 108 -35.93 4.87 -21.17
N TRP A 109 -34.85 4.89 -20.39
CA TRP A 109 -33.51 4.60 -20.90
C TRP A 109 -33.41 3.19 -21.47
N LYS A 110 -34.08 2.21 -20.83
CA LYS A 110 -34.18 0.84 -21.35
C LYS A 110 -34.83 0.79 -22.73
N THR A 111 -35.84 1.63 -23.02
CA THR A 111 -36.42 1.72 -24.38
C THR A 111 -35.46 2.30 -25.43
N LYS A 112 -34.47 3.09 -24.99
CA LYS A 112 -33.45 3.69 -25.86
C LYS A 112 -32.22 2.80 -26.08
N ASN A 113 -32.20 1.57 -25.56
CA ASN A 113 -31.06 0.65 -25.62
C ASN A 113 -29.73 1.28 -25.15
N TRP A 114 -29.78 2.04 -24.04
CA TRP A 114 -28.60 2.72 -23.50
C TRP A 114 -27.44 1.78 -23.09
N ILE A 115 -27.74 0.49 -22.88
CA ILE A 115 -26.75 -0.60 -22.73
C ILE A 115 -27.19 -1.71 -23.69
N ASP A 116 -26.27 -2.17 -24.52
CA ASP A 116 -26.50 -3.15 -25.58
C ASP A 116 -25.27 -4.03 -25.85
N ALA A 117 -25.31 -4.82 -26.93
CA ALA A 117 -24.20 -5.69 -27.32
C ALA A 117 -22.91 -4.93 -27.70
N SER A 118 -23.01 -3.64 -28.03
CA SER A 118 -21.86 -2.79 -28.32
C SER A 118 -21.20 -2.23 -27.06
N THR A 119 -21.81 -2.40 -25.89
CA THR A 119 -21.26 -1.89 -24.64
C THR A 119 -19.95 -2.60 -24.28
N GLY A 120 -18.94 -1.81 -23.93
CA GLY A 120 -17.64 -2.28 -23.47
C GLY A 120 -17.52 -2.29 -21.96
N GLU A 121 -17.91 -1.19 -21.33
CA GLU A 121 -17.80 -1.02 -19.89
C GLU A 121 -18.95 -0.13 -19.40
N VAL A 122 -19.52 -0.48 -18.26
CA VAL A 122 -20.48 0.37 -17.54
C VAL A 122 -19.89 0.68 -16.17
N LEU A 123 -19.77 1.98 -15.88
CA LEU A 123 -19.25 2.47 -14.63
C LEU A 123 -20.34 3.19 -13.84
N ILE A 124 -20.64 2.67 -12.65
CA ILE A 124 -21.62 3.25 -11.73
C ILE A 124 -20.84 3.87 -10.57
N SER A 125 -20.89 5.19 -10.45
CA SER A 125 -20.19 5.96 -9.42
C SER A 125 -21.17 6.55 -8.42
N VAL A 126 -20.93 6.31 -7.13
CA VAL A 126 -21.68 6.89 -6.01
C VAL A 126 -20.70 7.54 -5.05
N VAL A 127 -20.93 8.82 -4.73
CA VAL A 127 -20.15 9.55 -3.73
C VAL A 127 -20.93 9.59 -2.43
N THR A 128 -20.33 9.15 -1.35
CA THR A 128 -20.92 9.19 -0.02
C THR A 128 -20.06 9.99 0.95
N TYR A 129 -20.68 10.78 1.80
CA TYR A 129 -20.05 11.49 2.91
C TYR A 129 -20.49 10.88 4.23
N ASN A 130 -19.54 10.69 5.14
CA ASN A 130 -19.79 10.28 6.51
C ASN A 130 -19.42 11.43 7.46
N GLY A 131 -20.42 12.00 8.13
CA GLY A 131 -20.23 13.11 9.05
C GLY A 131 -19.55 12.73 10.37
N GLU A 132 -19.67 11.48 10.82
CA GLU A 132 -19.04 11.00 12.06
C GLU A 132 -17.53 10.79 11.90
N LEU A 133 -17.11 10.47 10.68
CA LEU A 133 -15.69 10.25 10.32
C LEU A 133 -15.07 11.42 9.56
N GLU A 134 -15.87 12.46 9.25
CA GLU A 134 -15.48 13.60 8.40
C GLU A 134 -14.73 13.13 7.14
N GLY A 135 -15.34 12.20 6.40
CA GLY A 135 -14.70 11.51 5.28
C GLY A 135 -15.64 11.22 4.13
N TYR A 136 -15.08 11.23 2.92
CA TYR A 136 -15.75 10.87 1.68
C TYR A 136 -15.33 9.48 1.24
N VAL A 137 -16.23 8.77 0.57
CA VAL A 137 -15.92 7.53 -0.14
C VAL A 137 -16.52 7.62 -1.53
N VAL A 138 -15.67 7.41 -2.55
CA VAL A 138 -16.14 7.18 -3.92
C VAL A 138 -16.24 5.68 -4.11
N THR A 139 -17.46 5.22 -4.37
CA THR A 139 -17.74 3.83 -4.74
C THR A 139 -17.87 3.76 -6.26
N LYS A 140 -16.97 3.03 -6.92
CA LYS A 140 -17.06 2.70 -8.34
C LYS A 140 -17.42 1.23 -8.49
N LEU A 141 -18.56 0.96 -9.12
CA LEU A 141 -18.98 -0.37 -9.53
C LEU A 141 -18.80 -0.47 -11.05
N THR A 142 -17.89 -1.32 -11.49
CA THR A 142 -17.54 -1.51 -12.89
C THR A 142 -18.14 -2.83 -13.38
N LEU A 143 -18.78 -2.79 -14.54
CA LEU A 143 -19.23 -3.98 -15.28
C LEU A 143 -18.46 -4.03 -16.59
N GLU A 144 -17.52 -4.97 -16.70
CA GLU A 144 -16.73 -5.19 -17.92
C GLU A 144 -17.44 -6.19 -18.83
N PHE A 145 -17.71 -5.79 -20.08
CA PHE A 145 -18.34 -6.64 -21.08
C PHE A 145 -17.26 -7.28 -21.95
N HIS A 146 -17.11 -8.60 -21.84
CA HIS A 146 -16.10 -9.32 -22.59
C HIS A 146 -16.59 -9.72 -23.99
N LEU A 147 -15.66 -9.94 -24.92
CA LEU A 147 -15.97 -10.40 -26.29
C LEU A 147 -16.71 -11.74 -26.32
N GLY A 148 -16.57 -12.56 -25.28
CA GLY A 148 -17.32 -13.81 -25.11
C GLY A 148 -18.79 -13.63 -24.69
N GLY A 149 -19.26 -12.39 -24.51
CA GLY A 149 -20.65 -12.07 -24.16
C GLY A 149 -20.98 -12.16 -22.66
N PHE A 150 -20.04 -12.58 -21.81
CA PHE A 150 -20.20 -12.56 -20.36
C PHE A 150 -19.76 -11.22 -19.76
N ILE A 151 -20.29 -10.92 -18.58
CA ILE A 151 -20.03 -9.67 -17.84
C ILE A 151 -19.22 -10.00 -16.57
N THR A 152 -18.18 -9.22 -16.30
CA THR A 152 -17.40 -9.33 -15.06
C THR A 152 -17.65 -8.10 -14.17
N PRO A 153 -18.27 -8.27 -12.99
CA PRO A 153 -18.42 -7.21 -12.01
C PRO A 153 -17.14 -6.99 -11.20
N LYS A 154 -16.73 -5.72 -11.05
CA LYS A 154 -15.63 -5.27 -10.19
C LYS A 154 -16.10 -4.10 -9.34
N ALA A 155 -15.67 -4.02 -8.08
CA ALA A 155 -15.98 -2.89 -7.21
C ALA A 155 -14.68 -2.30 -6.66
N SER A 156 -14.60 -0.97 -6.64
CA SER A 156 -13.53 -0.20 -6.02
C SER A 156 -14.11 0.81 -5.05
N PHE A 157 -13.47 0.92 -3.90
CA PHE A 157 -13.86 1.84 -2.84
C PHE A 157 -12.68 2.72 -2.49
N THR A 158 -12.90 4.02 -2.58
CA THR A 158 -11.83 4.98 -2.57
C THR A 158 -12.10 6.01 -1.47
N PRO A 159 -11.57 5.80 -0.24
CA PRO A 159 -11.81 6.69 0.89
C PRO A 159 -10.85 7.88 0.89
N THR A 160 -11.39 9.07 1.13
CA THR A 160 -10.67 10.35 1.18
C THR A 160 -11.11 11.16 2.40
N ILE A 161 -10.19 11.84 3.07
CA ILE A 161 -10.50 12.70 4.21
C ILE A 161 -11.22 13.96 3.71
N SER A 162 -12.12 14.51 4.53
CA SER A 162 -12.76 15.78 4.20
C SER A 162 -11.74 16.93 4.23
N ILE A 163 -11.64 17.66 3.11
CA ILE A 163 -10.78 18.85 2.99
C ILE A 163 -11.70 20.07 2.94
N PRO A 164 -11.51 21.11 3.78
CA PRO A 164 -12.40 22.27 3.84
C PRO A 164 -12.67 22.92 2.48
N ASP A 165 -11.64 23.16 1.67
CA ASP A 165 -11.76 23.76 0.33
C ASP A 165 -12.63 22.91 -0.63
N PHE A 166 -12.71 21.61 -0.38
CA PHE A 166 -13.50 20.67 -1.19
C PHE A 166 -14.94 20.53 -0.69
N GLN A 167 -15.20 20.82 0.59
CA GLN A 167 -16.54 20.79 1.19
C GLN A 167 -17.49 21.77 0.49
N ASP A 168 -17.03 22.99 0.21
CA ASP A 168 -17.85 24.02 -0.45
C ASP A 168 -18.26 23.60 -1.88
N SER A 169 -17.33 22.98 -2.60
CA SER A 169 -17.58 22.49 -3.96
C SER A 169 -18.57 21.33 -3.96
N LEU A 170 -18.49 20.42 -2.98
CA LEU A 170 -19.45 19.32 -2.83
C LEU A 170 -20.80 19.74 -2.27
N TRP A 171 -20.84 20.74 -1.37
CA TRP A 171 -22.07 21.30 -0.85
C TRP A 171 -22.93 21.88 -1.96
N SER A 172 -22.30 22.52 -2.96
CA SER A 172 -23.00 23.00 -4.16
C SER A 172 -23.71 21.90 -4.96
N LEU A 173 -23.31 20.63 -4.80
CA LEU A 173 -23.96 19.46 -5.40
C LEU A 173 -25.09 18.87 -4.54
N SER A 174 -25.12 19.19 -3.24
CA SER A 174 -26.17 18.71 -2.33
C SER A 174 -27.26 19.74 -2.05
N ASP A 175 -26.99 21.04 -2.26
CA ASP A 175 -27.95 22.10 -1.97
C ASP A 175 -29.05 22.17 -3.04
N SER A 176 -30.18 21.52 -2.75
CA SER A 176 -31.41 21.59 -3.55
C SER A 176 -32.15 22.93 -3.42
N THR A 177 -31.74 23.83 -2.52
CA THR A 177 -32.49 25.03 -2.12
C THR A 177 -31.94 26.36 -2.65
N SER A 178 -30.86 26.35 -3.44
CA SER A 178 -30.29 27.59 -3.98
C SER A 178 -31.23 28.28 -4.98
N PRO A 179 -31.60 29.57 -4.81
CA PRO A 179 -32.54 30.29 -5.67
C PRO A 179 -31.88 30.59 -7.03
N GLY A 180 -31.94 29.59 -7.90
CA GLY A 180 -31.24 29.49 -9.18
C GLY A 180 -31.25 28.06 -9.73
N SER A 181 -31.55 27.06 -8.88
CA SER A 181 -31.75 25.64 -9.22
C SER A 181 -33.05 25.35 -9.98
N GLY A 182 -33.83 26.38 -10.33
CA GLY A 182 -34.99 26.26 -11.21
C GLY A 182 -34.66 26.09 -12.68
N SER A 183 -33.41 25.73 -13.04
CA SER A 183 -33.11 25.26 -14.38
C SER A 183 -33.11 23.73 -14.41
N THR A 184 -33.93 23.21 -15.31
CA THR A 184 -33.94 21.88 -15.93
C THR A 184 -32.59 21.44 -16.53
N ASP A 185 -31.46 21.98 -16.06
CA ASP A 185 -30.14 21.80 -16.65
C ASP A 185 -29.41 20.66 -15.95
N ASP A 186 -29.94 19.45 -16.12
CA ASP A 186 -29.27 18.16 -15.87
C ASP A 186 -27.76 18.19 -16.20
N ALA A 187 -27.40 18.92 -17.26
CA ALA A 187 -26.03 19.08 -17.73
C ALA A 187 -25.10 19.77 -16.72
N LEU A 188 -25.57 20.73 -15.94
CA LEU A 188 -24.76 21.45 -14.95
C LEU A 188 -24.49 20.55 -13.73
N THR A 189 -25.52 19.88 -13.20
CA THR A 189 -25.39 18.92 -12.09
C THR A 189 -24.48 17.74 -12.49
N LYS A 190 -24.67 17.20 -13.70
CA LYS A 190 -23.79 16.16 -14.28
C LYS A 190 -22.34 16.61 -14.34
N LYS A 191 -22.07 17.83 -14.83
CA LYS A 191 -20.71 18.37 -14.96
C LYS A 191 -20.05 18.58 -13.59
N GLY A 192 -20.79 19.10 -12.62
CA GLY A 192 -20.29 19.31 -11.26
C GLY A 192 -19.95 17.99 -10.56
N LEU A 193 -20.86 16.99 -10.64
CA LEU A 193 -20.64 15.68 -10.05
C LEU A 193 -19.48 14.93 -10.72
N ASN A 194 -19.37 14.95 -12.04
CA ASN A 194 -18.24 14.33 -12.74
C ASN A 194 -16.91 14.99 -12.35
N THR A 195 -16.88 16.33 -12.26
CA THR A 195 -15.69 17.06 -11.79
C THR A 195 -15.31 16.64 -10.37
N ALA A 196 -16.28 16.58 -9.44
CA ALA A 196 -16.05 16.16 -8.07
C ALA A 196 -15.53 14.71 -7.97
N ILE A 197 -16.12 13.78 -8.73
CA ILE A 197 -15.67 12.40 -8.81
C ILE A 197 -14.21 12.36 -9.28
N ASN A 198 -13.88 13.01 -10.40
CA ASN A 198 -12.52 13.01 -10.94
C ASN A 198 -11.50 13.59 -9.97
N THR A 199 -11.82 14.71 -9.31
CA THR A 199 -10.93 15.28 -8.28
C THR A 199 -10.74 14.35 -7.09
N LEU A 200 -11.79 13.66 -6.64
CA LEU A 200 -11.68 12.68 -5.55
C LEU A 200 -10.82 11.48 -5.96
N TRP A 201 -10.89 11.06 -7.22
CA TRP A 201 -10.02 10.02 -7.77
C TRP A 201 -8.56 10.42 -7.76
N ASP A 202 -8.25 11.64 -8.20
CA ASP A 202 -6.89 12.16 -8.17
C ASP A 202 -6.35 12.22 -6.74
N ILE A 203 -7.11 12.82 -5.81
CA ILE A 203 -6.72 12.92 -4.40
C ILE A 203 -6.46 11.53 -3.81
N ALA A 204 -7.35 10.58 -4.08
CA ALA A 204 -7.21 9.24 -3.53
C ALA A 204 -6.02 8.47 -4.11
N TYR A 205 -5.77 8.62 -5.42
CA TYR A 205 -4.59 8.04 -6.07
C TYR A 205 -3.30 8.57 -5.44
N TYR A 206 -3.19 9.89 -5.27
CA TYR A 206 -2.02 10.50 -4.64
C TYR A 206 -1.88 10.12 -3.16
N THR A 207 -2.97 10.06 -2.41
CA THR A 207 -2.92 9.64 -0.99
C THR A 207 -2.54 8.17 -0.84
N ALA A 208 -3.01 7.28 -1.73
CA ALA A 208 -2.59 5.88 -1.75
C ALA A 208 -1.09 5.75 -2.07
N ALA A 209 -0.60 6.48 -3.08
CA ALA A 209 0.83 6.53 -3.40
C ALA A 209 1.68 7.02 -2.22
N LEU A 210 1.26 8.10 -1.55
CA LEU A 210 1.93 8.62 -0.35
C LEU A 210 1.94 7.60 0.79
N ARG A 211 0.85 6.86 1.00
CA ARG A 211 0.79 5.78 2.01
C ARG A 211 1.78 4.66 1.71
N VAL A 212 1.89 4.25 0.45
CA VAL A 212 2.88 3.23 0.03
C VAL A 212 4.30 3.75 0.25
N ILE A 213 4.60 4.99 -0.16
CA ILE A 213 5.92 5.61 0.07
C ILE A 213 6.21 5.70 1.57
N GLY A 214 5.25 6.14 2.39
CA GLY A 214 5.39 6.19 3.84
C GLY A 214 5.67 4.82 4.45
N ALA A 215 4.97 3.78 4.02
CA ALA A 215 5.21 2.40 4.46
C ALA A 215 6.62 1.91 4.11
N VAL A 216 7.11 2.23 2.89
CA VAL A 216 8.48 1.92 2.47
C VAL A 216 9.50 2.67 3.33
N VAL A 217 9.29 3.96 3.59
CA VAL A 217 10.19 4.76 4.44
C VAL A 217 10.24 4.19 5.86
N ILE A 218 9.09 3.85 6.45
CA ILE A 218 9.02 3.23 7.79
C ILE A 218 9.76 1.89 7.81
N ALA A 219 9.60 1.05 6.77
CA ALA A 219 10.32 -0.21 6.65
C ALA A 219 11.84 0.00 6.53
N LEU A 220 12.28 0.98 5.72
CA LEU A 220 13.70 1.33 5.58
C LEU A 220 14.29 1.87 6.88
N ILE A 221 13.56 2.70 7.63
CA ILE A 221 13.97 3.15 8.97
C ILE A 221 14.09 1.95 9.92
N GLY A 222 13.16 1.00 9.86
CA GLY A 222 13.25 -0.26 10.62
C GLY A 222 14.54 -1.04 10.30
N LEU A 223 14.88 -1.18 9.02
CA LEU A 223 16.14 -1.81 8.59
C LEU A 223 17.38 -1.02 9.04
N GLN A 224 17.35 0.31 8.98
CA GLN A 224 18.43 1.17 9.47
C GLN A 224 18.63 1.03 10.98
N ILE A 225 17.56 0.90 11.76
CA ILE A 225 17.63 0.64 13.20
C ILE A 225 18.28 -0.73 13.45
N LEU A 226 17.91 -1.77 12.70
CA LEU A 226 18.54 -3.08 12.79
C LEU A 226 20.04 -3.04 12.49
N ASP A 227 20.44 -2.26 11.49
CA ASP A 227 21.87 -2.06 11.17
C ASP A 227 22.60 -1.31 12.29
N ARG A 228 21.94 -0.33 12.93
CA ARG A 228 22.51 0.41 14.06
C ARG A 228 22.75 -0.47 15.30
N PHE A 229 22.10 -1.61 15.44
CA PHE A 229 22.36 -2.56 16.52
C PHE A 229 23.67 -3.36 16.39
N HIS A 230 24.52 -3.05 15.39
CA HIS A 230 25.86 -3.64 15.23
C HIS A 230 26.79 -3.49 16.47
N PHE A 231 26.51 -2.53 17.37
CA PHE A 231 27.25 -2.35 18.62
C PHE A 231 27.04 -3.50 19.63
N HIS A 232 26.02 -4.33 19.43
CA HIS A 232 25.72 -5.49 20.24
C HIS A 232 26.32 -6.75 19.62
N PRO A 233 27.27 -7.44 20.27
CA PRO A 233 27.97 -8.58 19.67
C PRO A 233 27.02 -9.67 19.15
N GLN A 234 25.92 -9.98 19.85
CA GLN A 234 24.96 -10.99 19.37
C GLN A 234 24.05 -10.53 18.21
N LEU A 235 23.73 -9.23 18.10
CA LEU A 235 22.85 -8.73 17.03
C LEU A 235 23.64 -8.41 15.76
N ASN A 236 24.89 -7.97 15.89
CA ASN A 236 25.84 -7.87 14.79
C ASN A 236 25.99 -9.21 14.06
N ILE A 237 26.13 -10.29 14.83
CA ILE A 237 26.19 -11.66 14.32
C ILE A 237 24.92 -12.00 13.52
N LEU A 238 23.73 -11.67 14.03
CA LEU A 238 22.45 -11.87 13.33
C LEU A 238 22.37 -11.08 12.01
N THR A 239 22.74 -9.80 12.03
CA THR A 239 22.70 -8.96 10.83
C THR A 239 23.71 -9.45 9.78
N ARG A 240 24.89 -9.90 10.19
CA ARG A 240 25.90 -10.50 9.30
C ARG A 240 25.47 -11.87 8.77
N THR A 241 24.82 -12.72 9.57
CA THR A 241 24.22 -14.00 9.09
C THR A 241 23.18 -13.71 8.03
N VAL A 242 22.24 -12.80 8.31
CA VAL A 242 21.16 -12.46 7.37
C VAL A 242 21.74 -11.88 6.08
N ALA A 243 22.70 -10.95 6.16
CA ALA A 243 23.33 -10.37 4.98
C ALA A 243 24.11 -11.41 4.14
N ASN A 244 24.81 -12.34 4.80
CA ASN A 244 25.55 -13.40 4.12
C ASN A 244 24.60 -14.44 3.49
N ALA A 245 23.56 -14.85 4.22
CA ALA A 245 22.50 -15.71 3.70
C ALA A 245 21.85 -15.07 2.47
N LEU A 246 21.43 -13.80 2.56
CA LEU A 246 20.85 -13.04 1.44
C LEU A 246 21.77 -12.98 0.22
N ARG A 247 23.10 -12.94 0.42
CA ARG A 247 24.06 -12.99 -0.69
C ARG A 247 24.04 -14.34 -1.40
N GLN A 248 24.01 -15.46 -0.66
CA GLN A 248 23.90 -16.81 -1.22
C GLN A 248 22.54 -17.04 -1.90
N PHE A 249 21.47 -16.46 -1.35
CA PHE A 249 20.13 -16.47 -1.93
C PHE A 249 20.07 -15.90 -3.35
N ARG A 250 20.88 -14.89 -3.69
CA ARG A 250 20.82 -14.25 -5.02
C ARG A 250 20.97 -15.24 -6.17
N SER A 251 21.93 -16.15 -6.10
CA SER A 251 22.15 -17.15 -7.15
C SER A 251 21.03 -18.18 -7.20
N PHE A 252 20.50 -18.57 -6.04
CA PHE A 252 19.36 -19.48 -5.95
C PHE A 252 18.08 -18.86 -6.53
N PHE A 253 17.83 -17.57 -6.27
CA PHE A 253 16.65 -16.86 -6.80
C PHE A 253 16.61 -16.84 -8.33
N VAL A 254 17.77 -16.81 -9.01
CA VAL A 254 17.81 -16.91 -10.49
C VAL A 254 17.25 -18.25 -10.95
N VAL A 255 17.70 -19.36 -10.34
CA VAL A 255 17.22 -20.72 -10.68
C VAL A 255 15.74 -20.87 -10.32
N PHE A 256 15.36 -20.40 -9.13
CA PHE A 256 13.97 -20.40 -8.68
C PHE A 256 13.07 -19.65 -9.67
N PHE A 257 13.43 -18.43 -10.07
CA PHE A 257 12.61 -17.60 -10.94
C PHE A 257 12.43 -18.21 -12.33
N VAL A 258 13.47 -18.82 -12.90
CA VAL A 258 13.38 -19.51 -14.20
C VAL A 258 12.41 -20.69 -14.13
N ILE A 259 12.54 -21.54 -13.11
CA ILE A 259 11.66 -22.71 -12.93
C ILE A 259 10.23 -22.26 -12.62
N PHE A 260 10.06 -21.35 -11.66
CA PHE A 260 8.78 -20.81 -11.23
C PHE A 260 8.01 -20.15 -12.39
N SER A 261 8.68 -19.30 -13.17
CA SER A 261 8.06 -18.64 -14.32
C SER A 261 7.68 -19.65 -15.40
N SER A 262 8.52 -20.67 -15.63
CA SER A 262 8.21 -21.74 -16.59
C SER A 262 6.94 -22.50 -16.20
N PHE A 263 6.81 -22.89 -14.92
CA PHE A 263 5.60 -23.55 -14.43
C PHE A 263 4.38 -22.64 -14.43
N THR A 264 4.55 -21.35 -14.16
CA THR A 264 3.47 -20.36 -14.23
C THR A 264 2.93 -20.27 -15.66
N ILE A 265 3.82 -20.15 -16.66
CA ILE A 265 3.43 -20.09 -18.07
C ILE A 265 2.77 -21.40 -18.50
N ILE A 266 3.31 -22.56 -18.12
CA ILE A 266 2.70 -23.86 -18.40
C ILE A 266 1.31 -23.95 -17.77
N GLY A 267 1.14 -23.49 -16.53
CA GLY A 267 -0.15 -23.45 -15.84
C GLY A 267 -1.17 -22.58 -16.57
N CYS A 268 -0.78 -21.36 -16.98
CA CYS A 268 -1.61 -20.51 -17.83
C CYS A 268 -2.00 -21.20 -19.14
N MET A 269 -1.07 -21.89 -19.79
CA MET A 269 -1.34 -22.54 -21.08
C MET A 269 -2.27 -23.75 -20.96
N ILE A 270 -2.17 -24.54 -19.88
CA ILE A 270 -2.98 -25.75 -19.72
C ILE A 270 -4.36 -25.43 -19.12
N PHE A 271 -4.44 -24.49 -18.18
CA PHE A 271 -5.65 -24.25 -17.39
C PHE A 271 -6.28 -22.86 -17.61
N GLY A 272 -5.64 -21.94 -18.33
CA GLY A 272 -6.08 -20.54 -18.40
C GLY A 272 -7.44 -20.31 -19.05
N ASP A 273 -7.93 -21.25 -19.87
CA ASP A 273 -9.27 -21.19 -20.48
C ASP A 273 -10.39 -21.67 -19.54
N ARG A 274 -10.06 -22.41 -18.47
CA ARG A 274 -11.05 -23.12 -17.63
C ARG A 274 -10.93 -22.84 -16.14
N ALA A 275 -9.78 -22.39 -15.66
CA ALA A 275 -9.53 -22.07 -14.27
C ALA A 275 -9.23 -20.57 -14.12
N LYS A 276 -10.02 -19.89 -13.27
CA LYS A 276 -9.83 -18.46 -12.98
C LYS A 276 -8.48 -18.18 -12.33
N GLU A 277 -7.99 -19.15 -11.57
CA GLU A 277 -6.68 -19.17 -10.90
C GLU A 277 -5.51 -19.08 -11.90
N PHE A 278 -5.70 -19.52 -13.14
CA PHE A 278 -4.68 -19.54 -14.19
C PHE A 278 -5.05 -18.67 -15.40
N SER A 279 -6.14 -17.89 -15.33
CA SER A 279 -6.70 -17.16 -16.47
C SER A 279 -5.83 -16.01 -16.99
N SER A 280 -5.01 -15.43 -16.11
CA SER A 280 -4.03 -14.40 -16.44
C SER A 280 -2.69 -14.76 -15.82
N LEU A 281 -1.62 -14.18 -16.36
CA LEU A 281 -0.27 -14.43 -15.86
C LEU A 281 -0.13 -14.03 -14.37
N ASP A 282 -0.72 -12.91 -13.97
CA ASP A 282 -0.70 -12.43 -12.59
C ASP A 282 -1.45 -13.37 -11.64
N ASN A 283 -2.65 -13.82 -12.05
CA ASN A 283 -3.42 -14.79 -11.28
C ASN A 283 -2.66 -16.11 -11.16
N ALA A 284 -2.04 -16.58 -12.24
CA ALA A 284 -1.26 -17.81 -12.24
C ALA A 284 -0.02 -17.71 -11.35
N MET A 285 0.68 -16.56 -11.34
CA MET A 285 1.80 -16.33 -10.42
C MET A 285 1.33 -16.43 -8.97
N ALA A 286 0.24 -15.75 -8.61
CA ALA A 286 -0.34 -15.81 -7.28
C ALA A 286 -0.74 -17.25 -6.90
N SER A 287 -1.36 -17.98 -7.84
CA SER A 287 -1.74 -19.38 -7.67
C SER A 287 -0.53 -20.29 -7.47
N CYS A 288 0.53 -20.15 -8.26
CA CYS A 288 1.77 -20.91 -8.11
C CYS A 288 2.46 -20.62 -6.76
N ILE A 289 2.45 -19.38 -6.27
CA ILE A 289 2.91 -19.04 -4.92
C ILE A 289 2.04 -19.74 -3.86
N ASN A 290 0.73 -19.76 -4.02
CA ASN A 290 -0.15 -20.48 -3.10
C ASN A 290 0.12 -21.98 -3.12
N VAL A 291 0.44 -22.59 -4.26
CA VAL A 291 0.85 -24.00 -4.33
C VAL A 291 2.18 -24.23 -3.60
N LEU A 292 3.14 -23.30 -3.72
CA LEU A 292 4.43 -23.36 -3.03
C LEU A 292 4.28 -23.42 -1.51
N PHE A 293 3.33 -22.65 -0.95
CA PHE A 293 3.02 -22.63 0.48
C PHE A 293 1.90 -23.59 0.90
N ASN A 294 1.48 -24.51 0.03
CA ASN A 294 0.39 -25.47 0.28
C ASN A 294 -0.93 -24.81 0.72
N ALA A 295 -1.20 -23.59 0.23
CA ALA A 295 -2.43 -22.82 0.44
C ALA A 295 -3.37 -22.83 -0.77
N PHE A 296 -2.98 -23.52 -1.85
CA PHE A 296 -3.77 -23.62 -3.07
C PHE A 296 -4.88 -24.67 -2.94
N ASP A 297 -6.08 -24.31 -3.36
CA ASP A 297 -7.21 -25.24 -3.43
C ASP A 297 -7.15 -26.07 -4.71
N PHE A 298 -6.78 -27.35 -4.58
CA PHE A 298 -6.73 -28.27 -5.71
C PHE A 298 -8.11 -28.56 -6.31
N ASP A 299 -9.21 -28.35 -5.56
CA ASP A 299 -10.56 -28.57 -6.07
C ASP A 299 -10.89 -27.66 -7.25
N SER A 300 -10.26 -26.47 -7.36
CA SER A 300 -10.43 -25.55 -8.49
C SER A 300 -9.99 -26.13 -9.83
N ILE A 301 -9.02 -27.05 -9.85
CA ILE A 301 -8.46 -27.61 -11.09
C ILE A 301 -8.63 -29.12 -11.23
N LYS A 302 -9.16 -29.81 -10.21
CA LYS A 302 -9.20 -31.29 -10.18
C LYS A 302 -9.85 -31.92 -11.40
N ASP A 303 -10.91 -31.30 -11.93
CA ASP A 303 -11.71 -31.84 -13.03
C ASP A 303 -11.10 -31.55 -14.41
N LEU A 304 -9.98 -30.83 -14.45
CA LEU A 304 -9.26 -30.49 -15.67
C LEU A 304 -8.29 -31.61 -16.07
N ARG A 305 -8.12 -31.81 -17.38
CA ARG A 305 -7.15 -32.79 -17.90
C ARG A 305 -5.73 -32.33 -17.53
N PHE A 306 -4.87 -33.27 -17.16
CA PHE A 306 -3.47 -33.04 -16.72
C PHE A 306 -3.29 -32.28 -15.40
N SER A 307 -4.37 -31.92 -14.69
CA SER A 307 -4.31 -31.21 -13.40
C SER A 307 -3.48 -31.94 -12.35
N VAL A 308 -3.76 -33.23 -12.16
CA VAL A 308 -3.06 -34.11 -11.20
C VAL A 308 -1.56 -34.16 -11.52
N ALA A 309 -1.19 -34.36 -12.79
CA ALA A 309 0.20 -34.47 -13.19
C ALA A 309 0.95 -33.14 -13.00
N PHE A 310 0.36 -32.03 -13.44
CA PHE A 310 0.93 -30.70 -13.24
C PHE A 310 1.15 -30.40 -11.75
N TYR A 311 0.12 -30.61 -10.93
CA TYR A 311 0.16 -30.36 -9.50
C TYR A 311 1.23 -31.20 -8.80
N TRP A 312 1.29 -32.52 -9.05
CA TRP A 312 2.30 -33.38 -8.44
C TRP A 312 3.73 -33.07 -8.91
N ILE A 313 3.93 -32.78 -10.19
CA ILE A 313 5.26 -32.39 -10.70
C ILE A 313 5.69 -31.06 -10.07
N TYR A 314 4.81 -30.08 -9.98
CA TYR A 314 5.09 -28.81 -9.33
C TYR A 314 5.43 -29.03 -7.84
N MET A 315 4.63 -29.82 -7.13
CA MET A 315 4.87 -30.12 -5.71
C MET A 315 6.22 -30.79 -5.48
N ILE A 316 6.64 -31.71 -6.35
CA ILE A 316 7.95 -32.37 -6.23
C ILE A 316 9.09 -31.40 -6.57
N VAL A 317 9.03 -30.74 -7.73
CA VAL A 317 10.15 -29.93 -8.24
C VAL A 317 10.28 -28.61 -7.50
N VAL A 318 9.17 -27.89 -7.31
CA VAL A 318 9.17 -26.53 -6.77
C VAL A 318 8.95 -26.55 -5.26
N SER A 319 7.95 -27.27 -4.77
CA SER A 319 7.65 -27.26 -3.33
C SER A 319 8.60 -28.13 -2.50
N LEU A 320 8.99 -29.32 -2.97
CA LEU A 320 9.91 -30.18 -2.21
C LEU A 320 11.37 -29.88 -2.52
N VAL A 321 11.80 -29.91 -3.78
CA VAL A 321 13.23 -29.74 -4.10
C VAL A 321 13.69 -28.30 -3.87
N LEU A 322 13.00 -27.28 -4.42
CA LEU A 322 13.46 -25.89 -4.28
C LEU A 322 13.33 -25.36 -2.84
N MET A 323 12.25 -25.66 -2.10
CA MET A 323 12.16 -25.21 -0.69
C MET A 323 13.19 -25.91 0.22
N ASN A 324 13.47 -27.19 -0.01
CA ASN A 324 14.49 -27.88 0.77
C ASN A 324 15.90 -27.38 0.43
N MET A 325 16.15 -27.01 -0.83
CA MET A 325 17.40 -26.35 -1.22
C MET A 325 17.52 -24.97 -0.57
N MET A 326 16.43 -24.20 -0.49
CA MET A 326 16.40 -22.95 0.26
C MET A 326 16.73 -23.17 1.74
N LEU A 327 16.12 -24.16 2.39
CA LEU A 327 16.42 -24.49 3.78
C LEU A 327 17.89 -24.89 3.97
N ALA A 328 18.45 -25.65 3.03
CA ALA A 328 19.87 -26.03 3.05
C ALA A 328 20.79 -24.81 2.98
N ILE A 329 20.48 -23.80 2.14
CA ILE A 329 21.23 -22.54 2.06
C ILE A 329 21.16 -21.77 3.39
N VAL A 330 19.98 -21.71 4.01
CA VAL A 330 19.81 -21.04 5.31
C VAL A 330 20.61 -21.75 6.40
N LEU A 331 20.59 -23.08 6.43
CA LEU A 331 21.34 -23.89 7.39
C LEU A 331 22.85 -23.73 7.22
N ASP A 332 23.36 -23.73 5.98
CA ASP A 332 24.79 -23.50 5.68
C ASP A 332 25.24 -22.10 6.14
N ALA A 333 24.44 -21.07 5.84
CA ALA A 333 24.72 -19.71 6.30
C ALA A 333 24.67 -19.57 7.83
N TYR A 334 23.78 -20.30 8.51
CA TYR A 334 23.71 -20.34 9.97
C TYR A 334 24.92 -21.06 10.58
N GLU A 335 25.28 -22.23 10.05
CA GLU A 335 26.42 -23.02 10.51
C GLU A 335 27.71 -22.20 10.46
N GLN A 336 27.96 -21.52 9.32
CA GLN A 336 29.12 -20.66 9.11
C GLN A 336 29.29 -19.57 10.18
N VAL A 337 28.20 -19.00 10.67
CA VAL A 337 28.24 -17.92 11.67
C VAL A 337 28.17 -18.45 13.10
N SER A 338 27.54 -19.60 13.31
CA SER A 338 27.55 -20.29 14.61
C SER A 338 28.97 -20.76 14.99
N SER A 339 29.77 -21.21 14.02
CA SER A 339 31.17 -21.58 14.24
C SER A 339 32.08 -20.40 14.61
N ASP A 340 31.75 -19.20 14.11
CA ASP A 340 32.43 -17.95 14.50
C ASP A 340 32.03 -17.50 15.92
N SER A 341 30.83 -17.88 16.37
CA SER A 341 30.26 -17.48 17.67
C SER A 341 30.88 -18.20 18.86
N TYR A 342 31.26 -19.48 18.70
CA TYR A 342 31.92 -20.27 19.77
C TYR A 342 33.29 -19.72 20.18
N LYS A 343 33.87 -18.81 19.39
CA LYS A 343 35.17 -18.17 19.66
C LYS A 343 35.06 -16.84 20.40
N LEU A 344 33.86 -16.30 20.61
CA LEU A 344 33.66 -14.94 21.15
C LEU A 344 32.75 -14.90 22.38
N GLU A 345 32.97 -15.79 23.36
CA GLU A 345 32.37 -15.64 24.68
C GLU A 345 33.04 -14.52 25.48
N VAL A 346 32.48 -13.30 25.42
CA VAL A 346 32.57 -12.34 26.52
C VAL A 346 31.19 -11.73 26.73
N SER A 347 30.42 -12.36 27.61
CA SER A 347 29.20 -11.83 28.20
C SER A 347 29.54 -10.67 29.14
N VAL A 348 29.52 -9.43 28.65
CA VAL A 348 29.60 -8.24 29.53
C VAL A 348 28.49 -7.23 29.19
N SER A 349 27.52 -7.20 30.11
CA SER A 349 26.59 -6.11 30.45
C SER A 349 25.70 -5.53 29.33
N LEU A 350 24.72 -6.33 28.90
CA LEU A 350 23.62 -5.93 28.02
C LEU A 350 22.68 -4.87 28.62
N SER A 351 22.29 -5.06 29.89
CA SER A 351 21.21 -4.27 30.51
C SER A 351 21.54 -2.78 30.60
N SER A 352 22.77 -2.44 31.02
CA SER A 352 23.19 -1.05 31.18
C SER A 352 23.35 -0.31 29.84
N ARG A 353 23.68 -1.02 28.74
CA ARG A 353 23.86 -0.41 27.42
C ARG A 353 22.51 -0.15 26.73
N ILE A 354 21.55 -1.06 26.85
CA ILE A 354 20.18 -0.85 26.37
C ILE A 354 19.54 0.32 27.13
N GLN A 355 19.71 0.37 28.46
CA GLN A 355 19.22 1.48 29.27
C GLN A 355 19.84 2.83 28.86
N THR A 356 21.09 2.84 28.39
CA THR A 356 21.77 4.05 27.92
C THR A 356 21.27 4.47 26.54
N ILE A 357 21.07 3.53 25.61
CA ILE A 357 20.52 3.81 24.27
C ILE A 357 19.07 4.31 24.37
N CYS A 358 18.24 3.67 25.21
CA CYS A 358 16.87 4.13 25.45
C CYS A 358 16.85 5.53 26.06
N TRP A 359 17.76 5.85 26.98
CA TRP A 359 17.88 7.19 27.55
C TRP A 359 18.36 8.23 26.53
N ASP A 360 19.29 7.88 25.65
CA ASP A 360 19.81 8.78 24.61
C ASP A 360 18.76 9.05 23.52
N LEU A 361 17.96 8.04 23.13
CA LEU A 361 16.82 8.20 22.20
C LEU A 361 15.68 9.04 22.81
N LEU A 362 15.39 8.87 24.10
CA LEU A 362 14.43 9.69 24.83
C LEU A 362 14.88 11.16 24.89
N PHE A 363 16.19 11.40 25.03
CA PHE A 363 16.77 12.75 25.06
C PHE A 363 16.86 13.41 23.68
N GLU A 364 17.13 12.64 22.61
CA GLU A 364 17.08 13.14 21.22
C GLU A 364 15.65 13.48 20.78
N LEU A 365 14.62 12.86 21.35
CA LEU A 365 13.22 13.31 21.17
C LEU A 365 12.91 14.61 21.92
N GLN A 366 13.68 14.96 22.96
CA GLN A 366 13.59 16.23 23.68
C GLN A 366 14.27 17.42 22.96
N PHE A 367 14.88 17.21 21.78
CA PHE A 367 15.60 18.22 21.00
C PHE A 367 14.72 19.36 20.43
N LEU A 368 13.40 19.34 20.66
CA LEU A 368 12.51 20.47 20.35
C LEU A 368 12.53 21.58 21.42
N TYR A 369 13.24 21.41 22.54
CA TYR A 369 13.46 22.47 23.53
C TYR A 369 14.94 22.59 23.89
N PRO A 370 15.70 23.49 23.23
CA PRO A 370 17.10 23.70 23.53
C PRO A 370 17.23 24.67 24.70
N ASP A 371 17.46 24.17 25.91
CA ASP A 371 18.00 25.00 26.99
C ASP A 371 19.52 24.82 27.09
N GLN A 372 20.22 25.95 27.06
CA GLN A 372 21.66 26.08 26.83
C GLN A 372 22.54 25.77 28.07
N ASP A 373 21.95 25.38 29.20
CA ASP A 373 22.62 25.46 30.51
C ASP A 373 23.04 24.13 31.15
N ILE A 374 22.90 22.98 30.47
CA ILE A 374 23.27 21.67 31.05
C ILE A 374 24.50 21.08 30.35
N ALA A 375 25.71 21.48 30.80
CA ALA A 375 26.98 21.00 30.22
C ALA A 375 27.43 19.61 30.71
N VAL A 376 26.89 19.12 31.83
CA VAL A 376 27.27 17.86 32.47
C VAL A 376 26.16 16.81 32.29
N SER A 377 26.51 15.61 31.84
CA SER A 377 25.61 14.45 31.77
C SER A 377 26.23 13.28 32.54
N ARG A 378 25.49 12.70 33.48
CA ARG A 378 25.91 11.55 34.32
C ARG A 378 27.30 11.74 34.97
N GLY A 379 27.57 12.93 35.51
CA GLY A 379 28.84 13.24 36.19
C GLY A 379 30.06 13.36 35.26
N LYS A 380 29.85 13.53 33.94
CA LYS A 380 30.91 13.80 32.96
C LYS A 380 30.50 14.93 32.02
N ILE A 381 31.47 15.61 31.44
CA ILE A 381 31.20 16.64 30.42
C ILE A 381 30.73 15.97 29.13
N ARG A 382 29.68 16.50 28.50
CA ARG A 382 29.15 15.96 27.23
C ARG A 382 30.23 15.97 26.15
N SER A 383 30.55 14.81 25.57
CA SER A 383 31.64 14.64 24.59
C SER A 383 31.52 15.55 23.37
N ARG A 384 30.30 15.73 22.83
CA ARG A 384 30.03 16.57 21.66
C ARG A 384 30.19 18.07 21.95
N LEU A 385 29.82 18.50 23.16
CA LEU A 385 29.96 19.88 23.61
C LEU A 385 31.44 20.19 23.91
N LEU A 386 32.15 19.24 24.52
CA LEU A 386 33.60 19.30 24.71
C LEU A 386 34.36 19.37 23.38
N GLU A 387 33.97 18.56 22.39
CA GLU A 387 34.59 18.56 21.06
C GLU A 387 34.38 19.89 20.32
N MET A 388 33.17 20.45 20.37
CA MET A 388 32.89 21.76 19.78
C MET A 388 33.75 22.86 20.39
N VAL A 389 33.79 22.95 21.72
CA VAL A 389 34.53 24.00 22.44
C VAL A 389 36.05 23.82 22.27
N LEU A 390 36.54 22.58 22.23
CA LEU A 390 37.95 22.30 21.93
C LEU A 390 38.31 22.71 20.50
N LYS A 391 37.48 22.39 19.50
CA LYS A 391 37.71 22.81 18.11
C LYS A 391 37.68 24.31 17.93
N GLU A 392 36.83 25.01 18.68
CA GLU A 392 36.75 26.46 18.67
C GLU A 392 37.99 27.09 19.32
N LYS A 393 38.40 26.64 20.51
CA LYS A 393 39.59 27.18 21.19
C LYS A 393 40.92 26.75 20.59
N MET A 394 41.00 25.60 19.92
CA MET A 394 42.22 25.18 19.22
C MET A 394 42.55 26.03 17.98
N LYS A 395 41.58 26.80 17.45
CA LYS A 395 41.86 27.79 16.41
C LYS A 395 42.61 29.01 16.93
N ASP A 396 42.42 29.37 18.21
CA ASP A 396 43.02 30.55 18.84
C ASP A 396 44.27 30.23 19.68
N THR A 397 44.48 28.98 20.12
CA THR A 397 45.67 28.61 20.92
C THR A 397 46.01 27.12 20.79
N SER A 398 47.31 26.80 20.66
CA SER A 398 47.81 25.41 20.65
C SER A 398 47.81 24.81 22.06
N ILE A 399 46.83 23.95 22.36
CA ILE A 399 46.76 23.19 23.62
C ILE A 399 47.62 21.93 23.49
N GLU A 400 48.78 21.88 24.17
CA GLU A 400 49.70 20.73 24.12
C GLU A 400 49.27 19.56 25.03
N SER A 401 48.52 19.81 26.11
CA SER A 401 47.98 18.75 26.98
C SER A 401 46.68 19.16 27.68
N LEU A 402 45.71 18.23 27.73
CA LEU A 402 44.47 18.40 28.49
C LEU A 402 44.73 18.13 29.97
N THR A 403 44.93 19.19 30.76
CA THR A 403 45.00 19.10 32.23
C THR A 403 43.64 19.46 32.87
N PRO A 404 43.37 19.05 34.12
CA PRO A 404 42.13 19.40 34.83
C PRO A 404 41.85 20.92 34.86
N GLN A 405 42.90 21.73 34.98
CA GLN A 405 42.80 23.20 34.97
C GLN A 405 42.47 23.75 33.58
N THR A 406 43.06 23.18 32.53
CA THR A 406 42.72 23.53 31.15
C THR A 406 41.25 23.24 30.87
N LEU A 407 40.72 22.10 31.34
CA LEU A 407 39.32 21.71 31.15
C LEU A 407 38.33 22.65 31.85
N ARG A 408 38.64 23.10 33.08
CA ARG A 408 37.85 24.12 33.80
C ARG A 408 37.78 25.44 33.05
N ASN A 409 38.91 25.88 32.48
CA ASN A 409 38.99 27.14 31.73
C ASN A 409 38.23 27.11 30.38
N LEU A 410 37.83 25.94 29.90
CA LEU A 410 36.96 25.80 28.72
C LEU A 410 35.49 26.08 29.04
N PHE A 411 35.08 25.95 30.31
CA PHE A 411 33.69 26.11 30.76
C PHE A 411 33.57 27.10 31.92
N PRO A 412 33.90 28.39 31.72
CA PRO A 412 33.96 29.38 32.80
C PRO A 412 32.59 29.75 33.40
N LYS A 413 31.49 29.41 32.72
CA LYS A 413 30.12 29.74 33.13
C LYS A 413 29.38 28.58 33.79
N THR A 414 30.03 27.43 33.97
CA THR A 414 29.38 26.21 34.45
C THR A 414 30.07 25.70 35.71
N ASP A 415 29.28 25.39 36.74
CA ASP A 415 29.79 24.81 37.98
C ASP A 415 30.06 23.31 37.77
N ILE A 416 31.30 22.97 37.42
CA ILE A 416 31.75 21.61 37.17
C ILE A 416 32.58 21.14 38.37
N ARG A 417 32.21 20.00 38.96
CA ARG A 417 32.91 19.44 40.13
C ARG A 417 34.22 18.76 39.72
N ASP A 418 35.24 18.76 40.59
CA ASP A 418 36.55 18.15 40.30
C ASP A 418 36.45 16.65 39.95
N GLU A 419 35.55 15.93 40.61
CA GLU A 419 35.28 14.52 40.36
C GLU A 419 34.81 14.27 38.92
N GLU A 420 34.06 15.21 38.35
CA GLU A 420 33.49 15.11 36.99
C GLU A 420 34.55 15.38 35.92
N ILE A 421 35.49 16.27 36.22
CA ILE A 421 36.65 16.57 35.36
C ILE A 421 37.59 15.36 35.31
N VAL A 422 37.89 14.76 36.47
CA VAL A 422 38.74 13.56 36.56
C VAL A 422 38.08 12.37 35.86
N ALA A 423 36.78 12.17 36.06
CA ALA A 423 36.01 11.11 35.39
C ALA A 423 35.94 11.29 33.86
N THR A 424 35.95 12.54 33.38
CA THR A 424 36.00 12.88 31.95
C THR A 424 37.38 12.63 31.36
N LEU A 425 38.46 13.04 32.04
CA LEU A 425 39.84 12.80 31.60
C LEU A 425 40.18 11.31 31.54
N HIS A 426 39.81 10.55 32.58
CA HIS A 426 40.01 9.10 32.62
C HIS A 426 39.26 8.39 31.47
N PHE A 427 38.07 8.87 31.11
CA PHE A 427 37.31 8.33 29.98
C PHE A 427 38.00 8.60 28.63
N ILE A 428 38.59 9.78 28.45
CA ILE A 428 39.35 10.14 27.25
C ILE A 428 40.61 9.28 27.14
N GLU A 429 41.37 9.12 28.24
CA GLU A 429 42.56 8.28 28.27
C GLU A 429 42.26 6.81 27.94
N HIS A 430 41.16 6.27 28.48
CA HIS A 430 40.69 4.93 28.13
C HIS A 430 40.29 4.84 26.66
N GLY A 431 39.63 5.86 26.11
CA GLY A 431 39.29 5.94 24.69
C GLY A 431 40.52 5.90 23.78
N ILE A 432 41.58 6.64 24.13
CA ILE A 432 42.84 6.66 23.38
C ILE A 432 43.55 5.30 23.44
N ALA A 433 43.55 4.66 24.61
CA ALA A 433 44.12 3.32 24.76
C ALA A 433 43.38 2.29 23.89
N VAL A 434 42.04 2.34 23.86
CA VAL A 434 41.21 1.49 22.99
C VAL A 434 41.48 1.77 21.52
N GLN A 435 41.60 3.03 21.11
CA GLN A 435 41.88 3.40 19.72
C GLN A 435 43.26 2.91 19.26
N LYS A 436 44.29 2.96 20.13
CA LYS A 436 45.62 2.38 19.83
C LYS A 436 45.59 0.87 19.65
N VAL A 437 44.77 0.16 20.43
CA VAL A 437 44.59 -1.30 20.29
C VAL A 437 43.87 -1.64 18.98
N LEU A 438 42.87 -0.84 18.59
CA LEU A 438 42.14 -1.04 17.34
C LEU A 438 43.01 -0.78 16.10
N THR A 439 43.82 0.28 16.09
CA THR A 439 44.73 0.57 14.96
C THR A 439 45.90 -0.41 14.85
N ALA A 440 46.37 -0.96 15.98
CA ALA A 440 47.34 -2.06 15.98
C ALA A 440 46.77 -3.36 15.39
N ASN A 441 45.47 -3.61 15.58
CA ASN A 441 44.79 -4.77 14.97
C ASN A 441 44.48 -4.56 13.48
N GLU A 442 44.16 -3.34 13.04
CA GLU A 442 43.95 -3.04 11.60
C GLU A 442 45.25 -3.16 10.80
N THR A 443 46.40 -2.79 11.38
CA THR A 443 47.71 -2.97 10.71
C THR A 443 48.09 -4.44 10.57
N GLN A 444 47.75 -5.30 11.54
CA GLN A 444 47.93 -6.75 11.42
C GLN A 444 46.97 -7.43 10.43
N LEU A 445 45.80 -6.83 10.16
CA LEU A 445 44.84 -7.33 9.18
C LEU A 445 45.18 -6.96 7.73
N ASN A 446 45.97 -5.90 7.52
CA ASN A 446 46.42 -5.46 6.20
C ASN A 446 47.76 -6.08 5.76
N GLU A 447 48.45 -6.81 6.64
CA GLU A 447 49.71 -7.54 6.36
C GLU A 447 49.50 -9.07 6.19
N LYS A 448 48.25 -9.55 6.22
CA LYS A 448 47.85 -10.92 5.88
C LYS A 448 46.89 -10.92 4.70
#